data_AF-A0A4P9WJ97-F1
#
_entry.id   AF-A0A4P9WJ97-F1
#
_cell.length_a   1.000
_cell.length_b   1.000
_cell.length_c   1.000
_cell.angle_alpha   90.00
_cell.angle_beta   90.00
_cell.angle_gamma   90.00
#
_symmetry.space_group_name_H-M   'P 1'
#
loop_
_entity.id
_entity.type
_entity.pdbx_description
1 polymer ?
#
loop_
_entity_poly.entity_id
_entity_poly.type
_entity_poly.pdbx_seq_one_letter_code
_entity_poly.pdbx_strand_id
1 'polypeptide(L)'
;GQIVRVATTRWMQYGKFEAKFTCSNVPGAVTTFIVDSSSTQKVTYGDEIDWEIVGLTDTSAQSNLPTYQGNTKIGVFGGTHTYASGVSTDEHTYGIEWTHSAVTWSLDGVAVRTFSIGSGDSIAQSTNGGPAVQLASGQHWFPTTPSPIQVG
;
A
#
# COMPACT_ATOMS: atom_id res chain seq x y z
N GLY A 1 6.70 -15.98 14.27
CA GLY A 1 5.38 -16.39 13.74
C GLY A 1 5.60 -17.05 12.40
N GLN A 2 4.72 -17.99 12.02
CA GLN A 2 4.65 -18.41 10.62
C GLN A 2 3.95 -17.29 9.83
N ILE A 3 4.58 -16.86 8.73
CA ILE A 3 3.98 -15.97 7.75
C ILE A 3 3.38 -16.88 6.68
N VAL A 4 2.08 -16.74 6.41
CA VAL A 4 1.45 -17.38 5.24
C VAL A 4 1.27 -16.29 4.21
N ARG A 5 1.72 -16.53 2.98
CA ARG A 5 1.61 -15.57 1.88
C ARG A 5 1.04 -16.25 0.65
N VAL A 6 0.11 -15.58 -0.01
CA VAL A 6 -0.40 -15.93 -1.34
C VAL A 6 0.06 -14.85 -2.32
N ALA A 7 0.48 -15.25 -3.51
CA ALA A 7 0.96 -14.32 -4.54
C ALA A 7 0.44 -14.71 -5.92
N THR A 8 0.27 -13.74 -6.81
CA THR A 8 -0.04 -13.99 -8.21
C THR A 8 1.10 -14.76 -8.90
N THR A 9 0.74 -15.63 -9.86
CA THR A 9 1.72 -16.41 -10.65
C THR A 9 2.23 -15.68 -11.89
N ARG A 10 1.74 -14.45 -12.10
CA ARG A 10 2.15 -13.53 -13.16
C ARG A 10 2.39 -12.17 -12.55
N TRP A 11 3.41 -11.50 -13.06
CA TRP A 11 3.70 -10.12 -12.71
C TRP A 11 2.81 -9.21 -13.53
N MET A 12 2.36 -8.15 -12.88
CA MET A 12 1.49 -7.16 -13.48
C MET A 12 2.23 -5.83 -13.44
N GLN A 13 2.09 -5.06 -14.52
CA GLN A 13 2.54 -3.68 -14.57
C GLN A 13 1.30 -2.85 -14.84
N TYR A 14 0.89 -2.08 -13.84
CA TYR A 14 -0.37 -1.35 -13.83
C TYR A 14 -1.62 -2.23 -13.83
N GLY A 15 -2.75 -1.62 -13.51
CA GLY A 15 -4.06 -2.26 -13.38
C GLY A 15 -4.76 -1.89 -12.09
N LYS A 16 -5.99 -2.38 -11.95
CA LYS A 16 -6.77 -2.31 -10.72
C LYS A 16 -6.83 -3.70 -10.09
N PHE A 17 -6.46 -3.78 -8.82
CA PHE A 17 -6.44 -5.01 -8.04
C PHE A 17 -7.29 -4.81 -6.80
N GLU A 18 -8.17 -5.77 -6.53
CA GLU A 18 -9.05 -5.75 -5.37
C GLU A 18 -8.95 -7.10 -4.65
N ALA A 19 -8.89 -7.04 -3.33
CA ALA A 19 -8.94 -8.21 -2.47
C ALA A 19 -9.96 -7.93 -1.34
N LYS A 20 -10.80 -8.92 -1.07
CA LYS A 20 -11.83 -8.84 -0.03
C LYS A 20 -11.55 -9.89 1.03
N PHE A 21 -11.36 -9.45 2.27
CA PHE A 21 -11.02 -10.33 3.39
C PHE A 21 -11.30 -9.67 4.74
N THR A 22 -11.34 -10.48 5.79
CA THR A 22 -11.23 -10.05 7.19
C THR A 22 -9.76 -10.10 7.63
N CYS A 23 -9.42 -9.32 8.66
CA CYS A 23 -8.06 -9.19 9.19
C CYS A 23 -7.99 -9.62 10.66
N SER A 24 -6.81 -10.00 11.13
CA SER A 24 -6.59 -10.27 12.55
C SER A 24 -6.60 -8.98 13.36
N ASN A 25 -7.32 -8.95 14.48
CA ASN A 25 -7.25 -7.88 15.49
C ASN A 25 -6.32 -8.24 16.68
N VAL A 26 -5.41 -9.20 16.48
CA VAL A 26 -4.42 -9.53 17.51
C VAL A 26 -3.32 -8.46 17.51
N PRO A 27 -3.04 -7.80 18.65
CA PRO A 27 -1.96 -6.83 18.73
C PRO A 27 -0.62 -7.42 18.28
N GLY A 28 0.08 -6.72 17.39
CA GLY A 28 1.35 -7.16 16.79
C GLY A 28 1.21 -8.03 15.54
N ALA A 29 -0.01 -8.44 15.16
CA ALA A 29 -0.26 -8.98 13.84
C ALA A 29 -0.40 -7.87 12.80
N VAL A 30 0.05 -8.13 11.57
CA VAL A 30 -0.15 -7.27 10.41
C VAL A 30 -0.66 -8.14 9.27
N THR A 31 -1.84 -7.81 8.75
CA THR A 31 -2.34 -8.37 7.48
C THR A 31 -1.97 -7.41 6.36
N THR A 32 -1.50 -7.94 5.24
CA THR A 32 -0.89 -7.16 4.15
C THR A 32 -1.56 -7.47 2.82
N PHE A 33 -1.73 -6.45 1.98
CA PHE A 33 -2.06 -6.58 0.56
C PHE A 33 -1.13 -5.67 -0.25
N ILE A 34 -0.13 -6.27 -0.88
CA ILE A 34 1.09 -5.58 -1.33
C ILE A 34 1.37 -5.87 -2.80
N VAL A 35 1.82 -4.83 -3.52
CA VAL A 35 2.54 -4.93 -4.79
C VAL A 35 4.03 -4.78 -4.48
N ASP A 36 4.85 -5.79 -4.74
CA ASP A 36 6.29 -5.72 -4.42
C ASP A 36 7.17 -6.40 -5.48
N SER A 37 8.12 -5.65 -6.03
CA SER A 37 9.03 -6.10 -7.09
C SER A 37 10.33 -6.75 -6.59
N SER A 38 10.56 -6.86 -5.28
CA SER A 38 11.81 -7.37 -4.69
C SER A 38 12.13 -8.79 -5.19
N SER A 39 11.10 -9.65 -5.24
CA SER A 39 11.20 -11.03 -5.73
C SER A 39 11.47 -11.11 -7.24
N THR A 40 10.89 -10.18 -8.02
CA THR A 40 11.11 -10.01 -9.45
C THR A 40 12.55 -9.60 -9.74
N GLN A 41 13.03 -8.58 -9.05
CA GLN A 41 14.35 -7.98 -9.26
C GLN A 41 15.49 -8.70 -8.52
N LYS A 42 15.17 -9.61 -7.58
CA LYS A 42 16.12 -10.29 -6.70
C LYS A 42 17.00 -9.31 -5.90
N VAL A 43 16.36 -8.31 -5.33
CA VAL A 43 16.96 -7.22 -4.55
C VAL A 43 16.31 -7.13 -3.17
N THR A 44 16.99 -6.49 -2.22
CA THR A 44 16.45 -6.29 -0.87
C THR A 44 15.23 -5.38 -0.86
N TYR A 45 15.19 -4.36 -1.72
CA TYR A 45 14.07 -3.43 -1.85
C TYR A 45 13.66 -3.40 -3.32
N GLY A 46 12.38 -3.67 -3.61
CA GLY A 46 11.79 -3.46 -4.93
C GLY A 46 11.02 -2.14 -4.97
N ASP A 47 10.24 -1.92 -6.03
CA ASP A 47 9.10 -1.01 -5.98
C ASP A 47 8.00 -1.64 -5.11
N GLU A 48 7.44 -0.87 -4.17
CA GLU A 48 6.47 -1.36 -3.18
C GLU A 48 5.25 -0.43 -3.07
N ILE A 49 4.04 -1.02 -3.03
CA ILE A 49 2.75 -0.37 -2.79
C ILE A 49 1.98 -1.19 -1.76
N ASP A 50 1.60 -0.58 -0.64
CA ASP A 50 1.06 -1.32 0.49
C ASP A 50 -0.36 -0.94 0.86
N TRP A 51 -1.09 -1.97 1.26
CA TRP A 51 -2.06 -1.95 2.34
C TRP A 51 -1.52 -2.77 3.52
N GLU A 52 -1.48 -2.17 4.71
CA GLU A 52 -1.10 -2.80 5.98
C GLU A 52 -2.22 -2.59 7.00
N ILE A 53 -2.75 -3.68 7.55
CA ILE A 53 -3.81 -3.67 8.57
C ILE A 53 -3.20 -4.16 9.86
N VAL A 54 -2.95 -3.22 10.78
CA VAL A 54 -2.31 -3.49 12.06
C VAL A 54 -3.37 -3.91 13.08
N GLY A 55 -3.28 -5.15 13.57
CA GLY A 55 -4.28 -5.74 14.45
C GLY A 55 -4.48 -5.04 15.80
N LEU A 56 -3.60 -4.09 16.16
CA LEU A 56 -3.80 -3.25 17.35
C LEU A 56 -5.07 -2.38 17.26
N THR A 57 -5.48 -2.00 16.05
CA THR A 57 -6.63 -1.13 15.80
C THR A 57 -7.60 -1.78 14.83
N ASP A 58 -8.77 -2.16 15.33
CA ASP A 58 -9.76 -2.93 14.57
C ASP A 58 -10.53 -2.10 13.52
N THR A 59 -10.25 -0.80 13.39
CA THR A 59 -10.99 0.11 12.51
C THR A 59 -10.08 0.95 11.64
N SER A 60 -8.84 0.53 11.41
CA SER A 60 -7.93 1.27 10.54
C SER A 60 -7.08 0.39 9.63
N ALA A 61 -6.69 0.96 8.49
CA ALA A 61 -5.68 0.42 7.60
C ALA A 61 -4.73 1.51 7.14
N GLN A 62 -3.50 1.11 6.84
CA GLN A 62 -2.42 1.98 6.44
C GLN A 62 -2.09 1.71 4.98
N SER A 63 -2.09 2.76 4.18
CA SER A 63 -1.57 2.74 2.81
C SER A 63 -0.14 3.23 2.82
N ASN A 64 0.74 2.72 1.96
CA ASN A 64 2.13 3.21 1.90
C ASN A 64 2.79 3.04 0.50
N LEU A 65 3.86 3.82 0.27
CA LEU A 65 4.80 3.68 -0.84
C LEU A 65 6.24 3.79 -0.31
N PRO A 66 6.76 2.78 0.41
CA PRO A 66 7.98 2.91 1.20
C PRO A 66 9.25 2.89 0.35
N THR A 67 9.20 2.33 -0.86
CA THR A 67 10.35 2.18 -1.73
C THR A 67 10.06 2.58 -3.18
N TYR A 68 11.11 2.85 -3.94
CA TYR A 68 11.06 3.00 -5.41
C TYR A 68 12.44 2.69 -6.00
N GLN A 69 12.47 2.03 -7.16
CA GLN A 69 13.69 1.65 -7.89
C GLN A 69 14.75 1.02 -6.97
N GLY A 70 14.29 0.24 -5.99
CA GLY A 70 15.09 -0.42 -4.97
C GLY A 70 15.78 0.46 -3.93
N ASN A 71 15.27 1.68 -3.72
CA ASN A 71 15.67 2.57 -2.64
C ASN A 71 14.52 2.78 -1.66
N THR A 72 14.84 2.86 -0.37
CA THR A 72 13.88 3.32 0.65
C THR A 72 13.67 4.82 0.53
N LYS A 73 12.42 5.25 0.70
CA LYS A 73 12.10 6.67 0.74
C LYS A 73 12.42 7.25 2.11
N ILE A 74 12.95 8.46 2.12
CA ILE A 74 13.17 9.23 3.35
C ILE A 74 11.96 10.14 3.54
N GLY A 75 11.22 9.95 4.63
CA GLY A 75 9.99 10.69 4.94
C GLY A 75 8.76 9.79 5.00
N VAL A 76 7.59 10.39 5.25
CA VAL A 76 6.33 9.62 5.36
C VAL A 76 5.60 9.63 4.02
N PHE A 77 5.46 8.44 3.45
CA PHE A 77 4.66 8.14 2.25
C PHE A 77 3.47 7.25 2.59
N GLY A 78 3.04 7.30 3.85
CA GLY A 78 1.93 6.56 4.38
C GLY A 78 0.66 7.41 4.53
N GLY A 79 -0.47 6.75 4.77
CA GLY A 79 -1.72 7.38 5.19
C GLY A 79 -2.57 6.37 5.94
N THR A 80 -3.21 6.80 7.03
CA THR A 80 -4.12 5.96 7.83
C THR A 80 -5.56 6.26 7.45
N HIS A 81 -6.33 5.21 7.20
CA HIS A 81 -7.71 5.25 6.74
C HIS A 81 -8.58 4.49 7.71
N THR A 82 -9.79 5.00 7.96
CA THR A 82 -10.70 4.42 8.95
C THR A 82 -11.89 3.73 8.29
N TYR A 83 -12.33 2.63 8.89
CA TYR A 83 -13.53 1.89 8.50
C TYR A 83 -14.75 2.35 9.29
N ALA A 84 -15.93 2.15 8.72
CA ALA A 84 -17.18 2.30 9.44
C ALA A 84 -17.45 1.13 10.40
N SER A 85 -16.83 -0.04 10.16
CA SER A 85 -17.00 -1.26 10.96
C SER A 85 -15.67 -1.99 11.17
N GLY A 86 -15.68 -3.12 11.89
CA GLY A 86 -14.46 -3.78 12.39
C GLY A 86 -13.80 -4.70 11.36
N VAL A 87 -12.49 -4.57 11.15
CA VAL A 87 -11.72 -5.39 10.19
C VAL A 87 -11.69 -6.87 10.55
N SER A 88 -11.86 -7.22 11.82
CA SER A 88 -11.92 -8.62 12.27
C SER A 88 -13.31 -9.25 12.23
N THR A 89 -14.36 -8.44 12.13
CA THR A 89 -15.75 -8.91 12.13
C THR A 89 -16.39 -8.85 10.75
N ASP A 90 -16.01 -7.88 9.92
CA ASP A 90 -16.58 -7.64 8.61
C ASP A 90 -15.55 -7.77 7.50
N GLU A 91 -15.98 -8.31 6.36
CA GLU A 91 -15.14 -8.32 5.16
C GLU A 91 -15.09 -6.92 4.52
N HIS A 92 -13.90 -6.38 4.37
CA HIS A 92 -13.66 -5.14 3.63
C HIS A 92 -12.99 -5.41 2.29
N THR A 93 -13.28 -4.57 1.29
CA THR A 93 -12.63 -4.62 -0.02
C THR A 93 -11.52 -3.58 -0.09
N TYR A 94 -10.30 -4.06 -0.26
CA TYR A 94 -9.08 -3.27 -0.37
C TYR A 94 -8.71 -3.17 -1.84
N GLY A 95 -8.64 -1.95 -2.38
CA GLY A 95 -8.31 -1.70 -3.77
C GLY A 95 -6.99 -0.96 -3.92
N ILE A 96 -6.25 -1.34 -4.96
CA ILE A 96 -5.08 -0.64 -5.48
C ILE A 96 -5.32 -0.44 -6.98
N GLU A 97 -5.42 0.80 -7.43
CA GLU A 97 -5.36 1.17 -8.84
C GLU A 97 -4.00 1.79 -9.13
N TRP A 98 -3.17 1.07 -9.86
CA TRP A 98 -1.84 1.51 -10.24
C TRP A 98 -1.80 1.79 -11.74
N THR A 99 -1.44 3.02 -12.09
CA THR A 99 -1.28 3.48 -13.48
C THR A 99 0.14 3.97 -13.70
N HIS A 100 0.47 4.36 -14.94
CA HIS A 100 1.77 4.94 -15.26
C HIS A 100 2.03 6.30 -14.58
N SER A 101 1.01 6.95 -14.02
CA SER A 101 1.13 8.29 -13.43
C SER A 101 0.58 8.44 -12.01
N ALA A 102 -0.15 7.44 -11.50
CA ALA A 102 -0.75 7.51 -10.17
C ALA A 102 -0.97 6.13 -9.54
N VAL A 103 -1.00 6.13 -8.21
CA VAL A 103 -1.52 5.02 -7.40
C VAL A 103 -2.70 5.56 -6.60
N THR A 104 -3.86 4.91 -6.71
CA THR A 104 -5.05 5.20 -5.92
C THR A 104 -5.38 4.00 -5.04
N TRP A 105 -5.59 4.25 -3.76
CA TRP A 105 -6.07 3.26 -2.80
C TRP A 105 -7.55 3.50 -2.56
N SER A 106 -8.32 2.41 -2.50
CA SER A 106 -9.75 2.45 -2.18
C SER A 106 -10.11 1.47 -1.08
N LEU A 107 -11.08 1.85 -0.25
CA LEU A 107 -11.71 1.00 0.75
C LEU A 107 -13.20 0.91 0.44
N ASP A 108 -13.72 -0.32 0.35
CA ASP A 108 -15.14 -0.60 0.07
C ASP A 108 -15.68 0.16 -1.15
N GLY A 109 -14.84 0.25 -2.19
CA GLY A 109 -15.14 0.93 -3.45
C GLY A 109 -14.97 2.46 -3.44
N VAL A 110 -14.62 3.05 -2.30
CA VAL A 110 -14.40 4.51 -2.16
C VAL A 110 -12.90 4.80 -2.20
N ALA A 111 -12.46 5.69 -3.11
CA ALA A 111 -11.08 6.16 -3.13
C ALA A 111 -10.75 6.97 -1.87
N VAL A 112 -9.73 6.56 -1.13
CA VAL A 112 -9.32 7.20 0.14
C VAL A 112 -7.93 7.84 0.06
N ARG A 113 -7.13 7.48 -0.94
CA ARG A 113 -5.82 8.07 -1.17
C ARG A 113 -5.45 8.05 -2.65
N THR A 114 -4.80 9.11 -3.13
CA THR A 114 -4.16 9.11 -4.45
C THR A 114 -2.79 9.77 -4.35
N PHE A 115 -1.77 9.05 -4.83
CA PHE A 115 -0.43 9.56 -5.06
C PHE A 115 -0.24 9.73 -6.56
N SER A 116 0.09 10.95 -7.03
CA SER A 116 0.34 11.22 -8.44
C SER A 116 1.77 11.71 -8.68
N ILE A 117 2.34 11.31 -9.82
CA ILE A 117 3.66 11.81 -10.25
C ILE A 117 3.59 13.34 -10.40
N GLY A 118 4.59 14.05 -9.86
CA GLY A 118 4.72 15.50 -9.98
C GLY A 118 3.96 16.28 -8.90
N SER A 119 2.68 15.98 -8.67
CA SER A 119 1.90 16.63 -7.59
C SER A 119 2.04 15.94 -6.23
N GLY A 120 2.67 14.76 -6.18
CA GLY A 120 2.88 14.00 -4.96
C GLY A 120 1.57 13.51 -4.37
N ASP A 121 1.49 13.55 -3.04
CA ASP A 121 0.34 13.11 -2.27
C ASP A 121 -0.33 14.29 -1.60
N SER A 122 -1.44 14.76 -2.17
CA SER A 122 -2.16 15.91 -1.63
C SER A 122 -2.88 15.62 -0.32
N ILE A 123 -3.02 14.34 0.07
CA ILE A 123 -3.84 13.89 1.21
C ILE A 123 -3.11 12.96 2.18
N ALA A 124 -1.83 12.64 1.96
CA ALA A 124 -1.11 11.77 2.88
C ALA A 124 -1.06 12.40 4.28
N GLN A 125 -1.62 11.65 5.21
CA GLN A 125 -1.52 11.92 6.62
C GLN A 125 -0.25 11.24 7.11
N SER A 126 0.66 12.02 7.68
CA SER A 126 1.79 11.43 8.37
C SER A 126 1.30 10.52 9.49
N THR A 127 1.78 9.28 9.49
CA THR A 127 1.67 8.35 10.61
C THR A 127 2.27 8.92 11.91
N ASN A 128 3.08 9.99 11.84
CA ASN A 128 3.71 10.71 12.96
C ASN A 128 3.39 12.22 12.99
N GLY A 129 2.32 12.70 12.35
CA GLY A 129 1.88 14.10 12.40
C GLY A 129 2.73 15.13 11.64
N GLY A 130 3.72 14.72 10.84
CA GLY A 130 4.43 15.58 9.89
C GLY A 130 3.65 15.85 8.59
N PRO A 131 4.09 16.75 7.71
CA PRO A 131 3.54 16.84 6.36
C PRO A 131 3.97 15.62 5.54
N ALA A 132 3.08 15.11 4.69
CA ALA A 132 3.48 14.18 3.64
C ALA A 132 4.54 14.79 2.74
N VAL A 133 5.46 13.96 2.23
CA VAL A 133 6.48 14.46 1.31
C VAL A 133 5.82 14.94 0.01
N GLN A 134 5.89 16.24 -0.23
CA GLN A 134 5.67 16.83 -1.54
C GLN A 134 6.96 16.66 -2.34
N LEU A 135 6.87 15.99 -3.49
CA LEU A 135 8.03 15.81 -4.37
C LEU A 135 8.42 17.16 -4.99
N ALA A 136 9.72 17.49 -4.98
CA ALA A 136 10.20 18.65 -5.71
C ALA A 136 10.05 18.42 -7.23
N SER A 137 9.99 19.51 -8.00
CA SER A 137 9.94 19.44 -9.47
C SER A 137 11.07 18.54 -10.02
N GLY A 138 10.69 17.53 -10.81
CA GLY A 138 11.62 16.55 -11.41
C GLY A 138 11.96 15.34 -10.54
N GLN A 139 11.44 15.23 -9.31
CA GLN A 139 11.51 13.99 -8.53
C GLN A 139 10.35 13.06 -8.91
N HIS A 140 10.70 11.83 -9.29
CA HIS A 140 9.75 10.78 -9.69
C HIS A 140 9.94 9.55 -8.81
N TRP A 141 9.45 9.61 -7.56
CA TRP A 141 9.52 8.49 -6.62
C TRP A 141 8.30 7.59 -6.77
N PHE A 142 8.27 6.85 -7.88
CA PHE A 142 7.07 6.13 -8.33
C PHE A 142 7.38 4.68 -8.76
N PRO A 143 6.53 3.71 -8.38
CA PRO A 143 6.63 2.32 -8.84
C PRO A 143 6.52 2.19 -10.36
N THR A 144 7.49 1.52 -10.99
CA THR A 144 7.52 1.33 -12.45
C THR A 144 7.84 -0.11 -12.86
N THR A 145 8.17 -0.99 -11.91
CA THR A 145 8.60 -2.36 -12.18
C THR A 145 7.42 -3.33 -12.12
N PRO A 146 7.26 -4.23 -13.11
CA PRO A 146 6.27 -5.31 -13.02
C PRO A 146 6.44 -6.14 -11.74
N SER A 147 5.34 -6.35 -11.01
CA SER A 147 5.37 -6.95 -9.68
C SER A 147 4.29 -8.02 -9.51
N PRO A 148 4.54 -9.09 -8.73
CA PRO A 148 3.47 -9.89 -8.19
C PRO A 148 2.62 -9.08 -7.20
N ILE A 149 1.34 -9.45 -7.11
CA ILE A 149 0.42 -8.95 -6.09
C ILE A 149 0.31 -10.02 -5.00
N GLN A 150 0.41 -9.62 -3.73
CA GLN A 150 0.63 -10.51 -2.60
C GLN A 150 -0.35 -10.19 -1.47
N VAL A 151 -0.87 -11.21 -0.81
CA VAL A 151 -1.64 -11.10 0.46
C VAL A 151 -0.95 -11.97 1.49
N GLY A 152 -0.74 -11.47 2.71
CA GLY A 152 -0.08 -12.23 3.79
C GLY A 152 -0.33 -11.70 5.18
#